data_AF-A0A497HB43-F1
#
_entry.id   AF-A0A497HB43-F1
#
_cell.length_a   1.000
_cell.length_b   1.000
_cell.length_c   1.000
_cell.angle_alpha   90.00
_cell.angle_beta   90.00
_cell.angle_gamma   90.00
#
_symmetry.space_group_name_H-M   'P 1'
#
loop_
_entity.id
_entity.type
_entity.pdbx_description
1 polymer ?
#
loop_
_entity_poly.entity_id
_entity_poly.type
_entity_poly.pdbx_seq_one_letter_code
_entity_poly.pdbx_strand_id
1 'polypeptide(L)'
;MKHSIKTGLSFGLTSGVITTIGLMVGLNSGTHSKIVVIGGVLTIAIADAFSDALGIHISEESENKHTFTEIWEATLSTFLSKFIFASTFIIPVIILPLSISIIVSILWGLTLITIFSFYIAKGQRTKHWKIIIEHLIIAIIVIIITYYVGNWIGTTFNSL
;
A
#
# COMPACT_ATOMS: atom_id res chain seq x y z
N MET A 1 -21.48 1.10 -6.23
CA MET A 1 -20.38 2.06 -6.49
C MET A 1 -20.13 2.08 -7.99
N LYS A 2 -19.88 3.25 -8.59
CA LYS A 2 -19.51 3.35 -10.01
C LYS A 2 -18.22 2.54 -10.27
N HIS A 3 -18.06 2.05 -11.50
CA HIS A 3 -16.90 1.25 -11.88
C HIS A 3 -15.58 2.04 -11.67
N SER A 4 -15.50 3.25 -12.21
CA SER A 4 -14.38 4.20 -12.05
C SER A 4 -13.89 4.34 -10.60
N ILE A 5 -14.79 4.67 -9.67
CA ILE A 5 -14.49 4.83 -8.24
C ILE A 5 -14.06 3.50 -7.62
N LYS A 6 -14.68 2.39 -8.02
CA LYS A 6 -14.31 1.07 -7.52
C LYS A 6 -12.90 0.68 -7.95
N THR A 7 -12.55 0.91 -9.21
CA THR A 7 -11.20 0.64 -9.74
C THR A 7 -10.16 1.41 -8.93
N GLY A 8 -10.32 2.74 -8.84
CA GLY A 8 -9.34 3.57 -8.14
C GLY A 8 -9.24 3.28 -6.65
N LEU A 9 -10.37 3.06 -5.96
CA LEU A 9 -10.35 2.69 -4.54
C LEU A 9 -9.68 1.33 -4.31
N SER A 10 -9.96 0.35 -5.16
CA SER A 10 -9.42 -1.00 -5.02
C SER A 10 -7.91 -1.02 -5.20
N PHE A 11 -7.45 -0.34 -6.24
CA PHE A 11 -6.04 -0.25 -6.57
C PHE A 11 -5.30 0.58 -5.52
N GLY A 12 -5.78 1.80 -5.24
CA GLY A 12 -5.11 2.71 -4.31
C GLY A 12 -5.00 2.18 -2.88
N LEU A 13 -6.05 1.51 -2.36
CA LEU A 13 -5.97 0.87 -1.04
C LEU A 13 -4.93 -0.24 -1.03
N THR A 14 -5.01 -1.19 -1.98
CA THR A 14 -4.14 -2.37 -1.99
C THR A 14 -2.67 -1.97 -2.19
N SER A 15 -2.41 -1.11 -3.17
CA SER A 15 -1.09 -0.57 -3.47
C SER A 15 -0.55 0.25 -2.29
N GLY A 16 -1.35 1.17 -1.75
CA GLY A 16 -0.96 2.00 -0.61
C GLY A 16 -0.60 1.19 0.64
N VAL A 17 -1.32 0.11 0.91
CA VAL A 17 -1.05 -0.75 2.08
C VAL A 17 0.21 -1.60 1.87
N ILE A 18 0.30 -2.32 0.75
CA ILE A 18 1.42 -3.26 0.51
C ILE A 18 2.75 -2.50 0.40
N THR A 19 2.78 -1.42 -0.38
CA THR A 19 4.02 -0.63 -0.57
C THR A 19 4.46 0.01 0.74
N THR A 20 3.52 0.54 1.53
CA THR A 20 3.88 1.20 2.80
C THR A 20 4.40 0.21 3.84
N ILE A 21 3.75 -0.94 4.03
CA ILE A 21 4.29 -1.97 4.94
C ILE A 21 5.67 -2.44 4.45
N GLY A 22 5.80 -2.76 3.17
CA GLY A 22 7.05 -3.23 2.58
C GLY A 22 8.19 -2.25 2.83
N LEU A 23 7.96 -0.97 2.55
CA LEU A 23 8.92 0.11 2.80
C LEU A 23 9.26 0.22 4.29
N MET A 24 8.27 0.30 5.16
CA MET A 24 8.49 0.47 6.61
C MET A 24 9.34 -0.67 7.18
N VAL A 25 9.03 -1.91 6.82
CA VAL A 25 9.77 -3.10 7.27
C VAL A 25 11.21 -3.07 6.76
N GLY A 26 11.40 -2.76 5.48
CA GLY A 26 12.74 -2.66 4.89
C GLY A 26 13.58 -1.56 5.52
N LEU A 27 13.04 -0.34 5.62
CA LEU A 27 13.74 0.79 6.25
C LEU A 27 14.05 0.53 7.73
N ASN A 28 13.10 -0.04 8.48
CA ASN A 28 13.31 -0.36 9.88
C ASN A 28 14.42 -1.41 10.06
N SER A 29 14.39 -2.48 9.29
CA SER A 29 15.40 -3.55 9.37
C SER A 29 16.81 -3.06 9.03
N GLY A 30 16.94 -2.18 8.03
CA GLY A 30 18.24 -1.64 7.61
C GLY A 30 18.79 -0.52 8.50
N THR A 31 17.92 0.32 9.08
CA THR A 31 18.37 1.58 9.73
C THR A 31 18.03 1.71 11.20
N HIS A 32 17.01 1.00 11.69
CA HIS A 32 16.45 1.18 13.03
C HIS A 32 16.09 2.64 13.37
N SER A 33 15.88 3.48 12.34
CA SER A 33 15.67 4.92 12.50
C SER A 33 14.22 5.31 12.28
N LYS A 34 13.60 5.84 13.33
CA LYS A 34 12.21 6.34 13.28
C LYS A 34 12.05 7.49 12.27
N ILE A 35 13.06 8.36 12.14
CA ILE A 35 13.02 9.48 11.18
C ILE A 35 13.05 8.97 9.74
N VAL A 36 13.89 7.97 9.45
CA VAL A 36 13.97 7.37 8.11
C VAL A 36 12.64 6.71 7.74
N VAL A 37 12.00 6.00 8.67
CA VAL A 37 10.68 5.39 8.45
C VAL A 37 9.60 6.45 8.21
N ILE A 38 9.54 7.52 9.01
CA ILE A 38 8.57 8.61 8.81
C ILE A 38 8.77 9.29 7.46
N GLY A 39 10.02 9.64 7.14
CA GLY A 39 10.38 10.26 5.85
C GLY A 39 10.00 9.36 4.68
N GLY A 40 10.34 8.07 4.77
CA GLY A 40 9.95 7.08 3.78
C GLY A 40 8.44 7.03 3.54
N VAL A 41 7.64 6.86 4.60
CA VAL A 41 6.18 6.78 4.48
C VAL A 41 5.59 8.04 3.86
N LEU A 42 5.99 9.22 4.31
CA LEU A 42 5.47 10.49 3.79
C LEU A 42 5.85 10.71 2.32
N THR A 43 7.12 10.45 1.97
CA THR A 43 7.60 10.64 0.59
C THR A 43 6.89 9.68 -0.36
N ILE A 44 6.73 8.40 0.00
CA ILE A 44 5.98 7.48 -0.87
C ILE A 44 4.48 7.80 -0.90
N ALA A 45 3.87 8.20 0.21
CA ALA A 45 2.45 8.51 0.25
C ALA A 45 2.10 9.61 -0.76
N ILE A 46 3.02 10.55 -1.02
CA ILE A 46 2.86 11.60 -2.01
C ILE A 46 3.27 11.10 -3.40
N ALA A 47 4.55 10.75 -3.58
CA ALA A 47 5.11 10.48 -4.91
C ALA A 47 4.46 9.25 -5.56
N ASP A 48 4.27 8.19 -4.79
CA ASP A 48 3.73 6.92 -5.25
C ASP A 48 2.20 7.00 -5.46
N ALA A 49 1.49 7.87 -4.73
CA ALA A 49 0.07 8.15 -4.98
C ALA A 49 -0.16 8.93 -6.28
N PHE A 50 0.68 9.93 -6.58
CA PHE A 50 0.62 10.62 -7.87
C PHE A 50 1.00 9.68 -9.03
N SER A 51 2.05 8.87 -8.87
CA SER A 51 2.48 7.92 -9.91
C SER A 51 1.39 6.92 -10.25
N ASP A 52 0.77 6.31 -9.24
CA ASP A 52 -0.30 5.33 -9.44
C ASP A 52 -1.57 5.96 -10.01
N ALA A 53 -1.94 7.15 -9.55
CA ALA A 53 -3.10 7.86 -10.07
C ALA A 53 -2.93 8.20 -11.55
N LEU A 54 -1.74 8.67 -11.95
CA LEU A 54 -1.41 8.91 -13.35
C LEU A 54 -1.37 7.59 -14.14
N GLY A 55 -0.85 6.51 -13.57
CA GLY A 55 -0.86 5.19 -14.19
C GLY A 55 -2.28 4.70 -14.50
N ILE A 56 -3.21 4.82 -13.54
CA ILE A 56 -4.62 4.52 -13.75
C ILE A 56 -5.27 5.46 -14.77
N HIS A 57 -4.96 6.77 -14.71
CA HIS A 57 -5.45 7.74 -15.69
C HIS A 57 -5.12 7.33 -17.12
N ILE A 58 -3.83 7.05 -17.37
CA ILE A 58 -3.34 6.67 -18.70
C ILE A 58 -3.92 5.31 -19.11
N SER A 59 -4.07 4.36 -18.18
CA SER A 59 -4.69 3.06 -18.45
C SER A 59 -6.15 3.21 -18.92
N GLU A 60 -6.96 4.01 -18.22
CA GLU A 60 -8.37 4.24 -18.55
C GLU A 60 -8.53 5.03 -19.86
N GLU A 61 -7.65 6.02 -20.11
CA GLU A 61 -7.60 6.78 -21.36
C GLU A 61 -7.25 5.87 -22.56
N SER A 62 -6.27 4.97 -22.37
CA SER A 62 -5.80 4.05 -23.42
C SER A 62 -6.86 3.04 -23.84
N GLU A 63 -7.79 2.68 -22.96
CA GLU A 63 -8.89 1.76 -23.30
C GLU A 63 -9.87 2.35 -24.31
N ASN A 64 -9.94 3.68 -24.49
CA ASN A 64 -10.86 4.37 -25.40
C ASN A 64 -12.34 3.96 -25.24
N LYS A 65 -12.73 3.54 -24.03
CA LYS A 65 -14.10 3.12 -23.68
C LYS A 65 -14.75 4.01 -22.62
N HIS A 66 -13.93 4.68 -21.81
CA HIS A 66 -14.38 5.46 -20.67
C HIS A 66 -14.52 6.93 -21.02
N THR A 67 -15.51 7.58 -20.43
CA THR A 67 -15.73 9.01 -20.59
C THR A 67 -14.66 9.81 -19.83
N PHE A 68 -14.41 11.06 -20.25
CA PHE A 68 -13.51 11.97 -19.54
C PHE A 68 -13.79 12.04 -18.03
N THR A 69 -15.06 12.06 -17.65
CA THR A 69 -15.49 12.08 -16.25
C THR A 69 -15.10 10.79 -15.51
N GLU A 70 -15.30 9.62 -16.13
CA GLU A 70 -14.94 8.33 -15.52
C GLU A 70 -13.42 8.17 -15.33
N ILE A 71 -12.62 8.63 -16.30
CA ILE A 71 -11.16 8.63 -16.20
C ILE A 71 -10.71 9.46 -14.99
N TRP A 72 -11.24 10.68 -14.84
CA TRP A 72 -10.92 11.53 -13.70
C TRP A 72 -11.44 11.01 -12.37
N GLU A 73 -12.63 10.39 -12.36
CA GLU A 73 -13.14 9.69 -11.16
C GLU A 73 -12.19 8.57 -10.72
N ALA A 74 -11.69 7.74 -11.65
CA ALA A 74 -10.73 6.67 -11.35
C ALA A 74 -9.38 7.24 -10.88
N THR A 75 -8.90 8.30 -11.53
CA THR A 75 -7.65 9.00 -11.19
C THR A 75 -7.69 9.55 -9.76
N LEU A 76 -8.72 10.36 -9.45
CA LEU A 76 -8.84 10.99 -8.14
C LEU A 76 -9.12 9.97 -7.05
N SER A 77 -9.94 8.95 -7.35
CA SER A 77 -10.19 7.85 -6.41
C SER A 77 -8.90 7.08 -6.10
N THR A 78 -8.04 6.86 -7.09
CA THR A 78 -6.73 6.20 -6.89
C THR A 78 -5.83 7.05 -6.01
N PHE A 79 -5.65 8.33 -6.36
CA PHE A 79 -4.82 9.26 -5.61
C PHE A 79 -5.26 9.34 -4.15
N LEU A 80 -6.53 9.65 -3.91
CA LEU A 80 -7.05 9.84 -2.55
C LEU A 80 -6.96 8.55 -1.74
N SER A 81 -7.32 7.41 -2.33
CA SER A 81 -7.26 6.15 -1.61
C SER A 81 -5.82 5.81 -1.23
N LYS A 82 -4.88 5.89 -2.18
CA LYS A 82 -3.48 5.56 -1.92
C LYS A 82 -2.86 6.52 -0.90
N PHE A 83 -3.05 7.82 -1.08
CA PHE A 83 -2.54 8.85 -0.17
C PHE A 83 -3.08 8.67 1.26
N ILE A 84 -4.40 8.51 1.41
CA ILE A 84 -5.04 8.39 2.72
C ILE A 84 -4.61 7.10 3.41
N PHE A 85 -4.69 5.94 2.74
CA PHE A 85 -4.34 4.67 3.34
C PHE A 85 -2.86 4.58 3.70
N ALA A 86 -1.95 5.04 2.83
CA ALA A 86 -0.52 5.13 3.15
C ALA A 86 -0.27 6.04 4.36
N SER A 87 -0.93 7.19 4.43
CA SER A 87 -0.79 8.14 5.55
C SER A 87 -1.25 7.56 6.90
N THR A 88 -2.17 6.58 6.93
CA THR A 88 -2.60 5.94 8.18
C THR A 88 -1.46 5.23 8.91
N PHE A 89 -0.43 4.78 8.20
CA PHE A 89 0.73 4.08 8.78
C PHE A 89 1.66 4.99 9.57
N ILE A 90 1.50 6.31 9.46
CA ILE A 90 2.25 7.28 10.25
C ILE A 90 1.77 7.25 11.71
N ILE A 91 0.48 6.95 11.94
CA ILE A 91 -0.14 7.03 13.26
C ILE A 91 0.56 6.09 14.27
N PRO A 92 0.76 4.78 13.99
CA PRO A 92 1.53 3.91 14.89
C PRO A 92 2.97 4.39 15.10
N VAL A 93 3.62 4.90 14.04
CA VAL A 93 5.03 5.30 14.10
C VAL A 93 5.23 6.49 15.01
N ILE A 94 4.34 7.49 14.96
CA ILE A 94 4.46 8.68 15.82
C ILE A 94 4.23 8.31 17.29
N ILE A 95 3.17 7.54 17.58
CA ILE A 95 2.67 7.32 18.94
C ILE A 95 3.47 6.24 19.70
N LEU A 96 4.00 5.23 19.00
CA LEU A 96 4.62 4.07 19.62
C LEU A 96 6.16 4.06 19.47
N PRO A 97 6.86 3.29 20.31
CA PRO A 97 8.25 2.91 20.07
C PRO A 97 8.39 2.19 18.73
N LEU A 98 9.51 2.39 18.02
CA LEU A 98 9.68 1.94 16.64
C LEU A 98 9.39 0.43 16.47
N SER A 99 9.97 -0.43 17.31
CA SER A 99 9.76 -1.88 17.23
C SER A 99 8.29 -2.29 17.36
N ILE A 100 7.55 -1.61 18.25
CA ILE A 100 6.11 -1.87 18.46
C ILE A 100 5.31 -1.30 17.27
N SER A 101 5.69 -0.11 16.78
CA SER A 101 5.01 0.55 15.67
C SER A 101 5.02 -0.29 14.39
N ILE A 102 6.13 -0.99 14.09
CA ILE A 102 6.22 -1.86 12.92
C ILE A 102 5.25 -3.04 13.03
N ILE A 103 5.20 -3.70 14.19
CA ILE A 103 4.28 -4.82 14.42
C ILE A 103 2.83 -4.36 14.28
N VAL A 104 2.47 -3.23 14.91
CA VAL A 104 1.13 -2.66 14.82
C VAL A 104 0.78 -2.27 13.38
N SER A 105 1.71 -1.68 12.64
CA SER A 105 1.53 -1.35 11.23
C SER A 105 1.33 -2.58 10.35
N ILE A 106 2.10 -3.66 10.56
CA ILE A 106 1.89 -4.93 9.84
C ILE A 106 0.48 -5.46 10.11
N LEU A 107 0.06 -5.54 11.38
CA LEU A 107 -1.27 -6.00 11.76
C LEU A 107 -2.38 -5.12 11.15
N TRP A 108 -2.18 -3.80 11.18
CA TRP A 108 -3.10 -2.83 10.58
C TRP A 108 -3.25 -3.06 9.08
N GLY A 109 -2.15 -3.16 8.33
CA GLY A 109 -2.23 -3.34 6.89
C GLY A 109 -2.74 -4.72 6.48
N LEU A 110 -2.38 -5.81 7.19
CA LEU A 110 -2.98 -7.13 6.94
C LEU A 110 -4.49 -7.12 7.22
N THR A 111 -4.94 -6.37 8.24
CA THR A 111 -6.36 -6.17 8.52
C THR A 111 -7.06 -5.42 7.40
N LEU A 112 -6.48 -4.32 6.91
CA LEU A 112 -7.01 -3.56 5.77
C LEU A 112 -7.13 -4.42 4.51
N ILE A 113 -6.08 -5.18 4.16
CA ILE A 113 -6.09 -6.12 3.02
C ILE A 113 -7.17 -7.17 3.21
N THR A 114 -7.30 -7.74 4.41
CA THR A 114 -8.31 -8.78 4.69
C THR A 114 -9.72 -8.24 4.51
N ILE A 115 -10.02 -7.11 5.14
CA ILE A 115 -11.33 -6.44 5.05
C ILE A 115 -11.64 -6.13 3.58
N PHE A 116 -10.68 -5.59 2.86
CA PHE A 116 -10.88 -5.20 1.48
C PHE A 116 -11.06 -6.40 0.54
N SER A 117 -10.25 -7.45 0.72
CA SER A 117 -10.34 -8.71 -0.03
C SER A 117 -11.69 -9.40 0.21
N PHE A 118 -12.22 -9.33 1.43
CA PHE A 118 -13.56 -9.83 1.74
C PHE A 118 -14.64 -9.10 0.95
N TYR A 119 -14.56 -7.76 0.86
CA TYR A 119 -15.51 -6.97 0.06
C TYR A 119 -15.42 -7.28 -1.44
N ILE A 120 -14.23 -7.48 -1.98
CA ILE A 120 -14.04 -7.92 -3.37
C ILE A 120 -14.71 -9.28 -3.59
N ALA A 121 -14.42 -10.26 -2.74
CA ALA A 121 -14.92 -11.61 -2.90
C ALA A 121 -16.44 -11.69 -2.81
N LYS A 122 -17.05 -10.91 -1.89
CA LYS A 122 -18.51 -10.78 -1.78
C LYS A 122 -19.13 -10.27 -3.09
N GLY A 123 -18.44 -9.35 -3.78
CA GLY A 123 -18.87 -8.83 -5.08
C GLY A 123 -18.72 -9.83 -6.25
N GLN A 124 -17.79 -10.78 -6.15
CA GLN A 124 -17.50 -11.75 -7.22
C GLN A 124 -18.26 -13.08 -7.08
N ARG A 125 -19.05 -13.28 -6.01
CA ARG A 125 -19.74 -14.56 -5.69
C ARG A 125 -18.79 -15.78 -5.62
N THR A 126 -17.51 -15.55 -5.36
CA THR A 126 -16.49 -16.59 -5.22
C THR A 126 -16.32 -17.01 -3.76
N LYS A 127 -15.59 -18.11 -3.51
CA LYS A 127 -15.27 -18.55 -2.15
C LYS A 127 -14.31 -17.54 -1.49
N HIS A 128 -14.85 -16.73 -0.56
CA HIS A 128 -14.17 -15.59 0.09
C HIS A 128 -12.74 -15.87 0.58
N TRP A 129 -12.51 -17.03 1.17
CA TRP A 129 -11.21 -17.41 1.71
C TRP A 129 -10.09 -17.52 0.65
N LYS A 130 -10.41 -17.88 -0.61
CA LYS A 130 -9.36 -18.01 -1.63
C LYS A 130 -8.69 -16.67 -1.96
N ILE A 131 -9.49 -15.63 -2.21
CA ILE A 131 -9.00 -14.29 -2.55
C ILE A 131 -8.25 -13.66 -1.37
N ILE A 132 -8.80 -13.81 -0.16
CA ILE A 132 -8.16 -13.30 1.06
C ILE A 132 -6.79 -13.94 1.24
N ILE A 133 -6.69 -15.27 1.11
CA ILE A 133 -5.42 -15.99 1.25
C ILE A 133 -4.42 -15.54 0.18
N GLU A 134 -4.85 -15.41 -1.07
CA GLU A 134 -3.98 -14.96 -2.18
C GLU A 134 -3.36 -13.59 -1.90
N HIS A 135 -4.18 -12.59 -1.55
CA HIS A 135 -3.69 -11.25 -1.27
C HIS A 135 -2.81 -11.19 -0.01
N LEU A 136 -3.15 -11.95 1.03
CA LEU A 136 -2.33 -12.02 2.25
C LEU A 136 -0.98 -12.70 1.99
N ILE A 137 -0.93 -13.75 1.17
CA ILE A 137 0.33 -14.39 0.77
C ILE A 137 1.22 -13.39 0.06
N ILE A 138 0.69 -12.62 -0.90
CA ILE A 138 1.46 -11.58 -1.60
C ILE A 138 2.01 -10.55 -0.61
N ALA A 139 1.17 -10.05 0.31
CA ALA A 139 1.59 -9.09 1.32
C ALA A 139 2.70 -9.65 2.24
N ILE A 140 2.57 -10.91 2.67
CA ILE A 140 3.57 -11.60 3.49
C ILE A 140 4.88 -11.77 2.73
N ILE A 141 4.83 -12.15 1.45
CA ILE A 141 6.02 -12.25 0.59
C ILE A 141 6.74 -10.91 0.51
N VAL A 142 6.00 -9.81 0.28
CA VAL A 142 6.57 -8.46 0.25
C VAL A 142 7.27 -8.12 1.57
N ILE A 143 6.61 -8.36 2.72
CA ILE A 143 7.17 -8.13 4.06
C ILE A 143 8.49 -8.89 4.25
N ILE A 144 8.50 -10.18 3.91
CA ILE A 144 9.67 -11.04 4.08
C ILE A 144 10.82 -10.56 3.20
N ILE A 145 10.55 -10.30 1.92
CA ILE A 145 11.58 -9.86 0.97
C ILE A 145 12.16 -8.51 1.42
N THR A 146 11.32 -7.53 1.74
CA THR A 146 11.83 -6.20 2.11
C THR A 146 12.57 -6.22 3.45
N TYR A 147 12.19 -7.08 4.40
CA TYR A 147 12.94 -7.31 5.63
C TYR A 147 14.38 -7.79 5.35
N TYR A 148 14.53 -8.82 4.53
CA TYR A 148 15.86 -9.36 4.23
C TYR A 148 16.69 -8.40 3.38
N VAL A 149 16.07 -7.71 2.42
CA VAL A 149 16.74 -6.68 1.62
C VAL A 149 17.21 -5.53 2.50
N GLY A 150 16.38 -5.06 3.44
CA GLY A 150 16.75 -4.00 4.37
C GLY A 150 17.91 -4.39 5.29
N ASN A 151 17.86 -5.58 5.88
CA ASN A 151 18.99 -6.13 6.65
C ASN A 151 20.27 -6.27 5.81
N TRP A 152 20.16 -6.76 4.58
CA TRP A 152 21.31 -6.89 3.68
C TRP A 152 21.94 -5.53 3.36
N ILE A 153 21.12 -4.52 3.08
CA ILE A 153 21.59 -3.15 2.85
C ILE A 153 22.26 -2.60 4.12
N GLY A 154 21.59 -2.72 5.28
CA GLY A 154 22.09 -2.21 6.56
C GLY A 154 23.39 -2.86 7.01
N THR A 155 23.63 -4.12 6.67
CA THR A 155 24.89 -4.82 6.99
C THR A 155 26.00 -4.54 5.98
N THR A 156 25.68 -4.46 4.69
CA THR A 156 26.66 -4.26 3.61
C THR A 156 27.14 -2.81 3.54
N PHE A 157 26.26 -1.85 3.78
CA PHE A 157 26.50 -0.42 3.57
C PHE A 157 26.53 0.40 4.86
N ASN A 158 26.65 -0.23 6.03
CA ASN A 158 26.65 0.47 7.33
C ASN A 158 27.77 1.51 7.49
N SER A 159 28.82 1.43 6.66
CA SER A 159 29.98 2.30 6.69
C SER A 159 29.99 3.40 5.62
N LEU A 160 28.91 3.54 4.83
CA LEU A 160 28.70 4.67 3.92
C LEU A 160 28.09 5.86 4.67
#